data_AF-A0A6J5GYU6-F1
#
_entry.id   AF-A0A6J5GYU6-F1
#
_cell.length_a   1.000
_cell.length_b   1.000
_cell.length_c   1.000
_cell.angle_alpha   90.00
_cell.angle_beta   90.00
_cell.angle_gamma   90.00
#
_symmetry.space_group_name_H-M   'P 1'
#
loop_
_entity.id
_entity.type
_entity.pdbx_description
1 polymer ?
#
loop_
_entity_poly.entity_id
_entity_poly.type
_entity_poly.pdbx_seq_one_letter_code
_entity_poly.pdbx_strand_id
1 'polypeptide(L)'
;MTITNDRSRRSFLKGSLAIAPIAVVGVSGAVVQSRSQTQAPGMPPPDRPTAENYTPGYFTPEEWAFVNAACDVLIPKDDVGPGAVELGVPQYIDRQMQTPYGDATRWYMQGPFLPAEAEFGYQSKLTPKEQYRLGIRAINAYCREHFSGKTFAELTGAQRTDMFKAIESGKLTVGGFKLKTFFSSFLLNNVYEGYFCDPSYGGNKDMAAWKMIGYPGVRADYLEFVGEAKPYPYAPVSLYGKRG
;
A
#
# COMPACT_ATOMS: atom_id res chain seq x y z
N MET A 1 -8.27 47.82 38.40
CA MET A 1 -8.38 47.51 36.95
C MET A 1 -7.05 46.92 36.53
N THR A 2 -6.98 45.60 36.49
CA THR A 2 -5.73 44.83 36.41
C THR A 2 -5.44 44.55 34.94
N ILE A 3 -4.31 45.03 34.42
CA ILE A 3 -3.88 44.74 33.04
C ILE A 3 -3.10 43.42 33.06
N THR A 4 -3.70 42.38 32.52
CA THR A 4 -3.13 41.04 32.37
C THR A 4 -2.16 41.03 31.19
N ASN A 5 -0.89 40.72 31.44
CA ASN A 5 0.18 40.67 30.44
C ASN A 5 0.04 39.39 29.59
N ASP A 6 -0.31 39.53 28.31
CA ASP A 6 -0.33 38.44 27.33
C ASP A 6 1.10 38.14 26.85
N ARG A 7 1.73 37.11 27.43
CA ARG A 7 3.03 36.59 26.97
C ARG A 7 2.82 35.66 25.77
N SER A 8 2.80 36.27 24.59
CA SER A 8 2.78 35.57 23.31
C SER A 8 4.00 34.65 23.12
N ARG A 9 3.73 33.44 22.60
CA ARG A 9 4.65 32.35 22.22
C ARG A 9 5.84 32.76 21.33
N ARG A 10 5.87 34.00 20.82
CA ARG A 10 6.95 34.60 20.03
C ARG A 10 8.22 34.95 20.83
N SER A 11 8.15 35.10 22.16
CA SER A 11 9.34 35.46 22.96
C SER A 11 10.31 34.29 23.20
N PHE A 12 9.88 33.05 23.00
CA PHE A 12 10.71 31.85 23.21
C PHE A 12 11.67 31.57 22.04
N LEU A 13 11.30 31.97 20.82
CA LEU A 13 12.09 31.72 19.60
C LEU A 13 13.23 32.73 19.36
N LYS A 14 13.38 33.76 20.21
CA LYS A 14 14.39 34.82 20.02
C LYS A 14 15.61 34.72 20.93
N GLY A 15 15.68 33.72 21.81
CA GLY A 15 16.80 33.56 22.74
C GLY A 15 17.47 32.21 22.56
N SER A 16 18.52 32.16 21.74
CA SER A 16 19.75 31.35 21.93
C SER A 16 20.43 31.10 20.59
N LEU A 17 21.59 31.72 20.37
CA LEU A 17 22.77 31.12 19.76
C LEU A 17 23.92 32.14 19.88
N ALA A 18 24.64 32.05 21.00
CA ALA A 18 25.96 32.67 21.14
C ALA A 18 26.96 31.84 20.31
N ILE A 19 27.64 32.50 19.37
CA ILE A 19 28.70 31.88 18.56
C ILE A 19 30.02 32.07 19.32
N ALA A 20 30.63 30.98 19.77
CA ALA A 20 32.02 30.96 20.23
C ALA A 20 32.90 30.41 19.09
N PRO A 21 34.00 31.07 18.70
CA PRO A 21 34.93 30.53 17.72
C PRO A 21 35.81 29.45 18.37
N ILE A 22 35.73 28.21 17.88
CA ILE A 22 36.68 27.14 18.22
C ILE A 22 37.76 27.12 17.14
N ALA A 23 39.02 27.28 17.55
CA ALA A 23 40.19 27.15 16.70
C ALA A 23 40.36 25.69 16.21
N VAL A 24 40.54 25.50 14.91
CA VAL A 24 40.75 24.18 14.29
C VAL A 24 42.24 23.88 14.23
N VAL A 25 42.69 22.85 14.94
CA VAL A 25 43.97 22.16 14.67
C VAL A 25 43.65 20.99 13.74
N GLY A 26 44.23 21.02 12.53
CA GLY A 26 43.97 20.05 11.48
C GLY A 26 44.51 18.66 11.78
N VAL A 27 43.69 17.65 11.55
CA VAL A 27 44.11 16.28 11.27
C VAL A 27 43.27 15.78 10.11
N SER A 28 43.89 15.59 8.96
CA SER A 28 43.27 15.05 7.75
C SER A 28 42.97 13.56 7.96
N GLY A 29 41.78 13.26 8.47
CA GLY A 29 41.18 11.93 8.41
C GLY A 29 39.94 12.02 7.53
N ALA A 30 39.96 11.36 6.36
CA ALA A 30 38.80 11.22 5.51
C ALA A 30 37.76 10.32 6.21
N VAL A 31 36.95 10.90 7.09
CA VAL A 31 35.77 10.23 7.64
C VAL A 31 34.73 10.26 6.53
N VAL A 32 34.49 9.12 5.89
CA VAL A 32 33.28 8.91 5.11
C VAL A 32 32.13 8.92 6.12
N GLN A 33 31.65 10.11 6.46
CA GLN A 33 30.36 10.26 7.11
C GLN A 33 29.33 9.78 6.10
N SER A 34 28.85 8.55 6.29
CA SER A 34 27.57 8.11 5.75
C SER A 34 26.57 9.22 6.06
N ARG A 35 26.24 10.04 5.05
CA ARG A 35 25.11 10.95 5.13
C ARG A 35 23.90 10.06 5.29
N SER A 36 23.47 9.84 6.53
CA SER A 36 22.11 9.41 6.81
C SER A 36 21.22 10.49 6.23
N GLN A 37 20.81 10.32 4.97
CA GLN A 37 19.77 11.13 4.38
C GLN A 37 18.57 10.95 5.29
N THR A 38 18.29 11.97 6.09
CA THR A 38 17.11 12.02 6.94
C THR A 38 15.96 12.01 5.94
N GLN A 39 15.28 10.87 5.80
CA GLN A 39 14.14 10.74 4.91
C GLN A 39 13.13 11.83 5.28
N ALA A 40 12.67 12.56 4.27
CA ALA A 40 11.63 13.56 4.48
C ALA A 40 10.42 12.87 5.15
N PRO A 41 9.77 13.52 6.14
CA PRO A 41 8.62 12.95 6.81
C PRO A 41 7.56 12.50 5.80
N GLY A 42 7.17 11.21 5.84
CA GLY A 42 6.13 10.65 4.97
C GLY A 42 6.61 9.98 3.68
N MET A 43 7.90 10.01 3.35
CA MET A 43 8.44 9.19 2.25
C MET A 43 8.49 7.70 2.65
N PRO A 44 8.05 6.76 1.80
CA PRO A 44 8.30 5.33 2.02
C PRO A 44 9.81 5.08 1.99
N PRO A 45 10.35 4.01 2.59
CA PRO A 45 11.77 3.68 2.42
C PRO A 45 12.14 3.54 0.93
N PRO A 46 13.40 3.79 0.54
CA PRO A 46 13.88 3.58 -0.83
C PRO A 46 13.45 2.23 -1.38
N ASP A 47 13.23 2.14 -2.70
CA ASP A 47 12.95 0.87 -3.39
C ASP A 47 13.94 -0.20 -2.94
N ARG A 48 13.44 -1.13 -2.13
CA ARG A 48 14.18 -2.33 -1.74
C ARG A 48 13.66 -3.43 -2.65
N PRO A 49 14.53 -4.04 -3.47
CA PRO A 49 14.16 -5.18 -4.29
C PRO A 49 13.34 -6.15 -3.44
N THR A 50 12.20 -6.61 -3.95
CA THR A 50 11.47 -7.69 -3.29
C THR A 50 12.43 -8.85 -3.11
N ALA A 51 12.75 -9.16 -1.85
CA ALA A 51 13.60 -10.30 -1.54
C ALA A 51 12.94 -11.56 -2.06
N GLU A 52 13.71 -12.46 -2.67
CA GLU A 52 13.21 -13.75 -3.17
C GLU A 52 12.53 -14.56 -2.05
N ASN A 53 12.92 -14.31 -0.79
CA ASN A 53 12.34 -14.91 0.41
C ASN A 53 11.66 -13.85 1.29
N TYR A 54 10.58 -13.26 0.79
CA TYR A 54 9.78 -12.32 1.59
C TYR A 54 9.00 -13.04 2.70
N THR A 55 9.18 -12.58 3.95
CA THR A 55 8.39 -13.03 5.10
C THR A 55 7.37 -11.95 5.46
N PRO A 56 6.06 -12.26 5.46
CA PRO A 56 5.01 -11.32 5.83
C PRO A 56 5.17 -10.82 7.27
N GLY A 57 5.01 -9.52 7.47
CA GLY A 57 5.02 -8.91 8.80
C GLY A 57 3.65 -8.91 9.47
N TYR A 58 2.58 -8.92 8.67
CA TYR A 58 1.22 -8.98 9.17
C TYR A 58 0.60 -10.37 9.00
N PHE A 59 0.50 -10.86 7.76
CA PHE A 59 -0.29 -12.07 7.48
C PHE A 59 0.32 -13.36 8.06
N THR A 60 -0.52 -14.29 8.51
CA THR A 60 -0.07 -15.66 8.83
C THR A 60 0.29 -16.42 7.55
N PRO A 61 0.97 -17.59 7.62
CA PRO A 61 1.25 -18.39 6.43
C PRO A 61 -0.01 -18.77 5.61
N GLU A 62 -1.12 -19.12 6.27
CA GLU A 62 -2.38 -19.45 5.60
C GLU A 62 -3.01 -18.22 4.94
N GLU A 63 -3.02 -17.07 5.62
CA GLU A 63 -3.54 -15.83 5.06
C GLU A 63 -2.65 -15.29 3.94
N TRP A 64 -1.34 -15.49 4.03
CA TRP A 64 -0.40 -15.14 2.98
C TRP A 64 -0.65 -15.97 1.72
N ALA A 65 -0.89 -17.28 1.87
CA ALA A 65 -1.28 -18.13 0.75
C ALA A 65 -2.59 -17.64 0.11
N PHE A 66 -3.56 -17.20 0.91
CA PHE A 66 -4.77 -16.55 0.41
C PHE A 66 -4.46 -15.30 -0.40
N VAL A 67 -3.68 -14.36 0.15
CA VAL A 67 -3.38 -13.06 -0.51
C VAL A 67 -2.65 -13.28 -1.85
N ASN A 68 -1.69 -14.22 -1.90
CA ASN A 68 -1.03 -14.58 -3.15
C ASN A 68 -2.01 -15.15 -4.17
N ALA A 69 -2.82 -16.14 -3.78
CA ALA A 69 -3.82 -16.74 -4.66
C ALA A 69 -4.87 -15.74 -5.13
N ALA A 70 -5.23 -14.77 -4.29
CA ALA A 70 -6.17 -13.70 -4.64
C ALA A 70 -5.57 -12.74 -5.67
N CYS A 71 -4.33 -12.29 -5.46
CA CYS A 71 -3.63 -11.41 -6.40
C CYS A 71 -3.46 -12.06 -7.78
N ASP A 72 -3.08 -13.34 -7.80
CA ASP A 72 -2.92 -14.14 -9.02
C ASP A 72 -4.22 -14.24 -9.84
N VAL A 73 -5.36 -14.36 -9.17
CA VAL A 73 -6.68 -14.44 -9.82
C VAL A 73 -7.15 -13.07 -10.31
N LEU A 74 -6.85 -12.00 -9.57
CA LEU A 74 -7.33 -10.65 -9.87
C LEU A 74 -6.56 -10.00 -11.02
N ILE A 75 -5.24 -10.19 -11.08
CA ILE A 75 -4.40 -9.76 -12.21
C ILE A 75 -3.42 -10.89 -12.51
N PRO A 76 -3.83 -11.89 -13.32
CA PRO A 76 -2.95 -12.96 -13.75
C PRO A 76 -1.89 -12.43 -14.73
N LYS A 77 -0.82 -13.19 -14.90
CA LYS A 77 0.11 -12.97 -16.01
C LYS A 77 -0.54 -13.42 -17.31
N ASP A 78 -0.45 -12.58 -18.34
CA ASP A 78 -0.96 -12.89 -19.68
C ASP A 78 -0.06 -12.26 -20.77
N ASP A 79 -0.53 -12.28 -22.01
CA ASP A 79 0.19 -11.73 -23.16
C ASP A 79 0.23 -10.19 -23.17
N VAL A 80 -0.62 -9.53 -22.37
CA VAL A 80 -0.68 -8.07 -22.27
C VAL A 80 0.32 -7.57 -21.23
N GLY A 81 0.44 -8.27 -20.11
CA GLY A 81 1.12 -7.73 -18.95
C GLY A 81 1.62 -8.73 -17.92
N PRO A 82 2.48 -8.23 -17.02
CA PRO A 82 2.93 -9.02 -15.89
C PRO A 82 1.80 -9.26 -14.88
N GLY A 83 1.86 -10.38 -14.16
CA GLY A 83 0.91 -10.70 -13.10
C GLY A 83 1.16 -9.94 -11.79
N ALA A 84 0.13 -9.76 -10.98
CA ALA A 84 0.23 -9.06 -9.69
C ALA A 84 1.23 -9.71 -8.73
N VAL A 85 1.33 -11.04 -8.71
CA VAL A 85 2.26 -11.75 -7.83
C VAL A 85 3.72 -11.46 -8.21
N GLU A 86 4.07 -11.52 -9.50
CA GLU A 86 5.45 -11.23 -9.94
C GLU A 86 5.83 -9.75 -9.75
N LEU A 87 4.84 -8.85 -9.74
CA LEU A 87 5.05 -7.43 -9.45
C LEU A 87 5.17 -7.08 -7.96
N GLY A 88 4.97 -8.03 -7.06
CA GLY A 88 5.10 -7.78 -5.62
C GLY A 88 3.83 -7.23 -4.95
N VAL A 89 2.67 -7.33 -5.60
CA VAL A 89 1.40 -6.83 -5.05
C VAL A 89 1.06 -7.45 -3.68
N PRO A 90 1.24 -8.76 -3.43
CA PRO A 90 1.05 -9.32 -2.08
C PRO A 90 1.89 -8.60 -1.01
N GLN A 91 3.14 -8.27 -1.33
CA GLN A 91 4.08 -7.60 -0.43
C GLN A 91 3.65 -6.15 -0.16
N TYR A 92 3.14 -5.46 -1.19
CA TYR A 92 2.49 -4.17 -1.00
C TYR A 92 1.35 -4.26 0.03
N ILE A 93 0.43 -5.21 -0.15
CA ILE A 93 -0.72 -5.36 0.76
C ILE A 93 -0.26 -5.63 2.19
N ASP A 94 0.68 -6.56 2.39
CA ASP A 94 1.23 -6.87 3.73
C ASP A 94 1.91 -5.67 4.39
N ARG A 95 2.66 -4.87 3.62
CA ARG A 95 3.29 -3.64 4.12
C ARG A 95 2.25 -2.59 4.47
N GLN A 96 1.21 -2.42 3.65
CA GLN A 96 0.13 -1.47 3.92
C GLN A 96 -0.59 -1.79 5.23
N MET A 97 -0.76 -3.07 5.55
CA MET A 97 -1.28 -3.50 6.84
C MET A 97 -0.37 -3.07 8.00
N GLN A 98 0.91 -2.79 7.80
CA GLN A 98 1.83 -2.34 8.85
C GLN A 98 1.93 -0.81 8.96
N THR A 99 1.14 -0.08 8.19
CA THR A 99 1.10 1.40 8.20
C THR A 99 -0.12 1.93 8.96
N PRO A 100 -0.19 3.25 9.23
CA PRO A 100 -1.39 3.89 9.77
C PRO A 100 -2.68 3.64 8.98
N TYR A 101 -2.59 3.27 7.69
CA TYR A 101 -3.74 2.81 6.90
C TYR A 101 -4.34 1.55 7.50
N GLY A 102 -3.53 0.52 7.79
CA GLY A 102 -3.99 -0.75 8.33
C GLY A 102 -4.79 -0.62 9.63
N ASP A 103 -4.42 0.34 10.48
CA ASP A 103 -5.08 0.67 11.75
C ASP A 103 -6.17 1.74 11.63
N ALA A 104 -6.46 2.21 10.41
CA ALA A 104 -7.44 3.26 10.12
C ALA A 104 -7.23 4.57 10.92
N THR A 105 -5.99 4.90 11.31
CA THR A 105 -5.76 5.99 12.28
C THR A 105 -6.09 7.38 11.76
N ARG A 106 -6.21 7.52 10.43
CA ARG A 106 -6.60 8.75 9.74
C ARG A 106 -8.07 8.76 9.30
N TRP A 107 -8.82 7.72 9.60
CA TRP A 107 -10.23 7.59 9.23
C TRP A 107 -11.13 8.07 10.36
N TYR A 108 -12.33 8.54 10.02
CA TYR A 108 -13.37 8.77 11.01
C TYR A 108 -13.99 7.42 11.41
N MET A 109 -13.54 6.87 12.55
CA MET A 109 -13.95 5.56 13.06
C MET A 109 -14.87 5.66 14.29
N GLN A 110 -15.55 6.80 14.47
CA GLN A 110 -16.51 6.98 15.55
C GLN A 110 -17.90 6.52 15.10
N GLY A 111 -18.64 5.90 16.01
CA GLY A 111 -20.03 5.52 15.76
C GLY A 111 -20.97 6.74 15.67
N PRO A 112 -22.25 6.51 15.35
CA PRO A 112 -22.88 5.20 15.19
C PRO A 112 -22.64 4.56 13.80
N PHE A 113 -22.36 3.25 13.78
CA PHE A 113 -22.16 2.47 12.54
C PHE A 113 -23.50 1.92 12.03
N LEU A 114 -24.28 2.78 11.39
CA LEU A 114 -25.59 2.43 10.86
C LEU A 114 -25.48 1.85 9.44
N PRO A 115 -26.43 1.00 9.01
CA PRO A 115 -26.60 0.72 7.59
C PRO A 115 -26.78 2.04 6.82
N ALA A 116 -25.98 2.25 5.78
CA ALA A 116 -26.11 3.38 4.89
C ALA A 116 -25.83 2.94 3.46
N GLU A 117 -26.28 3.78 2.52
CA GLU A 117 -25.98 3.63 1.09
C GLU A 117 -24.48 3.83 0.81
N ALA A 118 -24.02 3.35 -0.34
CA ALA A 118 -22.61 3.34 -0.69
C ALA A 118 -21.99 4.75 -0.78
N GLU A 119 -22.80 5.77 -1.10
CA GLU A 119 -22.41 7.18 -1.22
C GLU A 119 -21.95 7.78 0.12
N PHE A 120 -22.34 7.17 1.25
CA PHE A 120 -21.91 7.58 2.59
C PHE A 120 -20.54 7.02 2.97
N GLY A 121 -19.86 6.32 2.07
CA GLY A 121 -18.53 5.79 2.27
C GLY A 121 -18.49 4.61 3.25
N TYR A 122 -17.38 4.49 3.97
CA TYR A 122 -17.13 3.34 4.83
C TYR A 122 -17.85 3.44 6.18
N GLN A 123 -18.82 2.54 6.41
CA GLN A 123 -19.74 2.57 7.56
C GLN A 123 -19.54 1.37 8.51
N SER A 124 -18.31 0.90 8.67
CA SER A 124 -18.00 -0.25 9.53
C SER A 124 -16.96 0.11 10.58
N LYS A 125 -17.09 -0.51 11.76
CA LYS A 125 -16.14 -0.35 12.87
C LYS A 125 -14.80 -1.04 12.65
N LEU A 126 -14.73 -1.92 11.64
CA LEU A 126 -13.54 -2.71 11.38
C LEU A 126 -12.47 -1.84 10.71
N THR A 127 -11.24 -1.94 11.17
CA THR A 127 -10.06 -1.41 10.48
C THR A 127 -9.76 -2.23 9.21
N PRO A 128 -8.95 -1.72 8.25
CA PRO A 128 -8.49 -2.53 7.12
C PRO A 128 -7.84 -3.85 7.55
N LYS A 129 -7.00 -3.84 8.60
CA LYS A 129 -6.44 -5.06 9.21
C LYS A 129 -7.53 -6.06 9.56
N GLU A 130 -8.54 -5.63 10.32
CA GLU A 130 -9.62 -6.52 10.75
C GLU A 130 -10.48 -7.00 9.58
N GLN A 131 -10.69 -6.18 8.56
CA GLN A 131 -11.37 -6.59 7.32
C GLN A 131 -10.64 -7.74 6.64
N TYR A 132 -9.31 -7.67 6.52
CA TYR A 132 -8.52 -8.78 5.97
C TYR A 132 -8.61 -10.04 6.83
N ARG A 133 -8.45 -9.94 8.15
CA ARG A 133 -8.51 -11.12 9.04
C ARG A 133 -9.85 -11.83 8.97
N LEU A 134 -10.93 -11.06 9.08
CA LEU A 134 -12.28 -11.61 9.10
C LEU A 134 -12.71 -12.08 7.70
N GLY A 135 -12.35 -11.34 6.66
CA GLY A 135 -12.62 -11.70 5.27
C GLY A 135 -11.95 -13.01 4.86
N ILE A 136 -10.64 -13.14 5.10
CA ILE A 136 -9.89 -14.36 4.80
C ILE A 136 -10.43 -15.53 5.60
N ARG A 137 -10.67 -15.36 6.90
CA ARG A 137 -11.24 -16.40 7.76
C ARG A 137 -12.60 -16.87 7.24
N ALA A 138 -13.48 -15.94 6.90
CA ALA A 138 -14.83 -16.25 6.45
C ALA A 138 -14.82 -16.98 5.10
N ILE A 139 -13.97 -16.53 4.16
CA ILE A 139 -13.84 -17.21 2.85
C ILE A 139 -13.22 -18.60 3.02
N ASN A 140 -12.14 -18.74 3.81
CA ASN A 140 -11.55 -20.05 4.05
C ASN A 140 -12.51 -20.99 4.78
N ALA A 141 -13.30 -20.51 5.75
CA ALA A 141 -14.33 -21.32 6.40
C ALA A 141 -15.37 -21.83 5.39
N TYR A 142 -15.88 -20.93 4.52
CA TYR A 142 -16.79 -21.31 3.43
C TYR A 142 -16.14 -22.34 2.49
N CYS A 143 -14.87 -22.13 2.12
CA CYS A 143 -14.14 -23.07 1.27
C CYS A 143 -14.05 -24.47 1.93
N ARG A 144 -13.73 -24.52 3.22
CA ARG A 144 -13.59 -25.80 3.94
C ARG A 144 -14.91 -26.56 4.00
N GLU A 145 -16.02 -25.86 4.18
CA GLU A 145 -17.36 -26.45 4.21
C GLU A 145 -17.81 -26.98 2.83
N HIS A 146 -17.51 -26.25 1.75
CA HIS A 146 -18.06 -26.54 0.42
C HIS A 146 -17.10 -27.21 -0.57
N PHE A 147 -15.81 -27.29 -0.26
CA PHE A 147 -14.76 -27.79 -1.16
C PHE A 147 -13.86 -28.84 -0.49
N SER A 148 -14.47 -29.78 0.24
CA SER A 148 -13.78 -30.93 0.83
C SER A 148 -12.63 -30.54 1.77
N GLY A 149 -12.84 -29.54 2.63
CA GLY A 149 -11.85 -29.10 3.62
C GLY A 149 -10.73 -28.20 3.08
N LYS A 150 -10.75 -27.85 1.80
CA LYS A 150 -9.78 -26.95 1.17
C LYS A 150 -9.98 -25.49 1.58
N THR A 151 -8.89 -24.74 1.64
CA THR A 151 -8.87 -23.28 1.69
C THR A 151 -9.02 -22.68 0.29
N PHE A 152 -9.26 -21.36 0.23
CA PHE A 152 -9.32 -20.65 -1.05
C PHE A 152 -8.05 -20.83 -1.91
N ALA A 153 -6.88 -20.80 -1.26
CA ALA A 153 -5.59 -20.98 -1.93
C ALA A 153 -5.39 -22.40 -2.51
N GLU A 154 -6.16 -23.39 -2.07
CA GLU A 154 -6.08 -24.76 -2.58
C GLU A 154 -7.11 -25.05 -3.69
N LEU A 155 -7.98 -24.07 -4.01
CA LEU A 155 -8.92 -24.16 -5.11
C LEU A 155 -8.23 -23.94 -6.46
N THR A 156 -8.83 -24.46 -7.53
CA THR A 156 -8.40 -24.18 -8.91
C THR A 156 -8.62 -22.71 -9.27
N GLY A 157 -7.89 -22.19 -10.27
CA GLY A 157 -8.05 -20.81 -10.75
C GLY A 157 -9.51 -20.48 -11.10
N ALA A 158 -10.19 -21.36 -11.85
CA ALA A 158 -11.59 -21.19 -12.21
C ALA A 158 -12.52 -21.09 -10.97
N GLN A 159 -12.32 -21.97 -9.97
CA GLN A 159 -13.11 -21.94 -8.74
C GLN A 159 -12.88 -20.65 -7.94
N ARG A 160 -11.64 -20.17 -7.87
CA ARG A 160 -11.32 -18.89 -7.21
C ARG A 160 -11.99 -17.72 -7.93
N THR A 161 -11.92 -17.68 -9.26
CA THR A 161 -12.59 -16.67 -10.09
C THR A 161 -14.10 -16.67 -9.89
N ASP A 162 -14.74 -17.83 -9.95
CA ASP A 162 -16.18 -17.96 -9.78
C ASP A 162 -16.64 -17.53 -8.38
N MET A 163 -15.85 -17.86 -7.35
CA MET A 163 -16.10 -17.41 -5.98
C MET A 163 -16.02 -15.88 -5.85
N PHE A 164 -14.99 -15.25 -6.41
CA PHE A 164 -14.87 -13.79 -6.40
C PHE A 164 -16.01 -13.10 -7.16
N LYS A 165 -16.43 -13.62 -8.31
CA LYS A 165 -17.64 -13.14 -9.02
C LYS A 165 -18.91 -13.29 -8.16
N ALA A 166 -19.05 -14.39 -7.43
CA ALA A 166 -20.18 -14.61 -6.53
C ALA A 166 -20.18 -13.64 -5.34
N ILE A 167 -19.00 -13.31 -4.79
CA ILE A 167 -18.85 -12.31 -3.73
C ILE A 167 -19.15 -10.90 -4.26
N GLU A 168 -18.60 -10.52 -5.41
CA GLU A 168 -18.78 -9.21 -6.04
C GLU A 168 -20.25 -8.93 -6.38
N SER A 169 -20.94 -9.93 -6.94
CA SER A 169 -22.38 -9.84 -7.22
C SER A 169 -23.25 -9.88 -5.97
N GLY A 170 -22.69 -10.20 -4.80
CA GLY A 170 -23.44 -10.33 -3.54
C GLY A 170 -24.23 -11.63 -3.42
N LYS A 171 -24.03 -12.60 -4.33
CA LYS A 171 -24.67 -13.93 -4.27
C LYS A 171 -24.09 -14.79 -3.16
N LEU A 172 -22.79 -14.68 -2.90
CA LEU A 172 -22.13 -15.39 -1.82
C LEU A 172 -22.08 -14.49 -0.59
N THR A 173 -22.85 -14.89 0.43
CA THR A 173 -22.92 -14.22 1.72
C THR A 173 -22.62 -15.21 2.82
N VAL A 174 -21.89 -14.76 3.85
CA VAL A 174 -21.66 -15.51 5.09
C VAL A 174 -22.25 -14.72 6.25
N GLY A 175 -22.76 -15.42 7.27
CA GLY A 175 -23.38 -14.78 8.42
C GLY A 175 -22.42 -13.82 9.13
N GLY A 176 -22.87 -12.58 9.37
CA GLY A 176 -22.16 -11.62 10.22
C GLY A 176 -20.97 -10.88 9.59
N PHE A 177 -20.65 -11.09 8.31
CA PHE A 177 -19.56 -10.37 7.63
C PHE A 177 -19.91 -9.95 6.20
N LYS A 178 -19.62 -8.69 5.86
CA LYS A 178 -19.89 -8.12 4.53
C LYS A 178 -18.77 -8.47 3.55
N LEU A 179 -18.79 -9.68 2.99
CA LEU A 179 -17.78 -10.16 2.04
C LEU A 179 -17.61 -9.24 0.83
N LYS A 180 -18.70 -8.73 0.26
CA LYS A 180 -18.64 -7.80 -0.87
C LYS A 180 -17.85 -6.52 -0.55
N THR A 181 -18.02 -5.98 0.67
CA THR A 181 -17.26 -4.82 1.14
C THR A 181 -15.78 -5.17 1.26
N PHE A 182 -15.44 -6.29 1.89
CA PHE A 182 -14.04 -6.74 1.97
C PHE A 182 -13.42 -6.90 0.57
N PHE A 183 -14.08 -7.62 -0.32
CA PHE A 183 -13.58 -7.88 -1.68
C PHE A 183 -13.41 -6.58 -2.47
N SER A 184 -14.49 -5.79 -2.60
CA SER A 184 -14.52 -4.67 -3.55
C SER A 184 -13.80 -3.43 -3.00
N SER A 185 -13.94 -3.15 -1.70
CA SER A 185 -13.43 -1.91 -1.10
C SER A 185 -12.02 -2.03 -0.56
N PHE A 186 -11.53 -3.25 -0.29
CA PHE A 186 -10.20 -3.48 0.28
C PHE A 186 -9.33 -4.33 -0.62
N LEU A 187 -9.67 -5.60 -0.82
CA LEU A 187 -8.80 -6.54 -1.55
C LEU A 187 -8.55 -6.07 -2.99
N LEU A 188 -9.62 -5.81 -3.75
CA LEU A 188 -9.51 -5.39 -5.14
C LEU A 188 -8.79 -4.04 -5.27
N ASN A 189 -9.16 -3.06 -4.43
CA ASN A 189 -8.53 -1.75 -4.43
C ASN A 189 -7.04 -1.82 -4.09
N ASN A 190 -6.64 -2.58 -3.06
CA ASN A 190 -5.22 -2.69 -2.72
C ASN A 190 -4.43 -3.48 -3.76
N VAL A 191 -5.07 -4.41 -4.50
CA VAL A 191 -4.44 -5.06 -5.66
C VAL A 191 -4.16 -4.03 -6.75
N TYR A 192 -5.13 -3.19 -7.11
CA TYR A 192 -4.90 -2.12 -8.09
C TYR A 192 -3.86 -1.11 -7.62
N GLU A 193 -3.94 -0.67 -6.38
CA GLU A 193 -2.97 0.26 -5.78
C GLU A 193 -1.56 -0.35 -5.82
N GLY A 194 -1.39 -1.60 -5.39
CA GLY A 194 -0.08 -2.27 -5.41
C GLY A 194 0.43 -2.55 -6.82
N TYR A 195 -0.45 -2.79 -7.78
CA TYR A 195 -0.06 -3.06 -9.16
C TYR A 195 0.48 -1.81 -9.86
N PHE A 196 -0.08 -0.63 -9.55
CA PHE A 196 0.30 0.64 -10.15
C PHE A 196 1.08 1.59 -9.22
N CYS A 197 1.47 1.16 -8.01
CA CYS A 197 2.22 2.01 -7.08
C CYS A 197 3.64 2.28 -7.56
N ASP A 198 4.33 3.21 -6.88
CA ASP A 198 5.78 3.28 -6.96
C ASP A 198 6.43 2.01 -6.34
N PRO A 199 7.53 1.48 -6.91
CA PRO A 199 8.21 0.29 -6.37
C PRO A 199 8.62 0.40 -4.90
N SER A 200 8.87 1.61 -4.37
CA SER A 200 9.20 1.82 -2.96
C SER A 200 8.15 1.33 -1.98
N TYR A 201 6.89 1.21 -2.39
CA TYR A 201 5.82 0.65 -1.55
C TYR A 201 5.78 -0.89 -1.56
N GLY A 202 6.55 -1.54 -2.44
CA GLY A 202 6.71 -3.00 -2.50
C GLY A 202 5.94 -3.71 -3.61
N GLY A 203 5.09 -2.99 -4.34
CA GLY A 203 4.43 -3.47 -5.56
C GLY A 203 5.10 -2.92 -6.82
N ASN A 204 4.49 -3.13 -7.99
CA ASN A 204 4.97 -2.68 -9.30
C ASN A 204 6.49 -2.84 -9.51
N LYS A 205 7.04 -4.03 -9.20
CA LYS A 205 8.47 -4.31 -9.31
C LYS A 205 9.04 -3.86 -10.66
N ASP A 206 10.16 -3.16 -10.61
CA ASP A 206 10.88 -2.62 -11.77
C ASP A 206 10.02 -1.75 -12.71
N MET A 207 8.96 -1.16 -12.14
CA MET A 207 7.99 -0.30 -12.83
C MET A 207 7.34 -1.00 -14.02
N ALA A 208 7.21 -2.33 -13.98
CA ALA A 208 6.75 -3.12 -15.12
C ALA A 208 5.31 -2.81 -15.54
N ALA A 209 4.39 -2.55 -14.59
CA ALA A 209 3.05 -2.09 -14.93
C ALA A 209 3.06 -0.70 -15.59
N TRP A 210 3.96 0.19 -15.14
CA TRP A 210 4.12 1.50 -15.76
C TRP A 210 4.67 1.41 -17.18
N LYS A 211 5.65 0.53 -17.43
CA LYS A 211 6.16 0.23 -18.77
C LYS A 211 5.05 -0.29 -19.68
N MET A 212 4.23 -1.21 -19.18
CA MET A 212 3.11 -1.78 -19.91
C MET A 212 2.12 -0.71 -20.39
N ILE A 213 1.76 0.24 -19.52
CA ILE A 213 0.77 1.29 -19.87
C ILE A 213 1.39 2.57 -20.45
N GLY A 214 2.71 2.64 -20.58
CA GLY A 214 3.42 3.83 -21.04
C GLY A 214 3.42 5.00 -20.05
N TYR A 215 3.25 4.74 -18.74
CA TYR A 215 3.29 5.78 -17.72
C TYR A 215 4.76 6.20 -17.43
N PRO A 216 5.11 7.50 -17.48
CA PRO A 216 6.49 7.97 -17.35
C PRO A 216 7.05 7.92 -15.92
N GLY A 217 6.25 7.57 -14.91
CA GLY A 217 6.66 7.62 -13.51
C GLY A 217 6.73 9.05 -12.97
N VAL A 218 7.50 9.24 -11.89
CA VAL A 218 7.61 10.50 -11.12
C VAL A 218 8.64 11.46 -11.73
N ARG A 219 8.58 11.66 -13.05
CA ARG A 219 9.48 12.59 -13.75
C ARG A 219 9.07 14.04 -13.46
N ALA A 220 10.05 14.87 -13.12
CA ALA A 220 9.82 16.29 -12.83
C ALA A 220 9.51 17.10 -14.10
N ASP A 221 10.21 16.82 -15.21
CA ASP A 221 10.01 17.50 -16.50
C ASP A 221 9.45 16.54 -17.55
N TYR A 222 8.15 16.70 -17.84
CA TYR A 222 7.47 16.06 -18.97
C TYR A 222 6.46 17.01 -19.65
N LEU A 223 6.50 18.30 -19.29
CA LEU A 223 5.50 19.30 -19.73
C LEU A 223 5.42 19.45 -21.25
N GLU A 224 6.53 19.25 -21.96
CA GLU A 224 6.59 19.29 -23.43
C GLU A 224 5.80 18.17 -24.11
N PHE A 225 5.44 17.11 -23.37
CA PHE A 225 4.63 16.00 -23.85
C PHE A 225 3.16 16.09 -23.39
N VAL A 226 2.81 17.07 -22.55
CA VAL A 226 1.45 17.26 -22.08
C VAL A 226 0.58 17.77 -23.24
N GLY A 227 -0.50 17.05 -23.56
CA GLY A 227 -1.41 17.39 -24.65
C GLY A 227 -1.01 16.80 -26.02
N GLU A 228 0.14 16.15 -26.11
CA GLU A 228 0.57 15.44 -27.32
C GLU A 228 0.03 14.00 -27.30
N ALA A 229 -0.68 13.59 -28.36
CA ALA A 229 -1.12 12.20 -28.53
C ALA A 229 0.01 11.30 -29.05
N LYS A 230 1.17 11.34 -28.38
CA LYS A 230 2.37 10.57 -28.75
C LYS A 230 2.87 9.76 -27.56
N PRO A 231 3.36 8.53 -27.76
CA PRO A 231 3.97 7.75 -26.71
C PRO A 231 5.16 8.49 -26.09
N TYR A 232 5.25 8.45 -24.76
CA TYR A 232 6.39 9.03 -24.06
C TYR A 232 7.66 8.21 -24.34
N PRO A 233 8.76 8.82 -24.81
CA PRO A 233 9.88 8.08 -25.40
C PRO A 233 10.87 7.50 -24.37
N TYR A 234 10.74 7.83 -23.09
CA TYR A 234 11.70 7.43 -22.07
C TYR A 234 11.09 6.45 -21.07
N ALA A 235 11.94 5.56 -20.54
CA ALA A 235 11.56 4.62 -19.49
C ALA A 235 11.04 5.34 -18.23
N PRO A 236 10.17 4.69 -17.43
CA PRO A 236 9.66 5.31 -16.22
C PRO A 236 10.75 5.63 -15.19
N VAL A 237 10.46 6.59 -14.32
CA VAL A 237 11.32 6.96 -13.18
C VAL A 237 10.56 6.77 -11.88
N SER A 238 11.16 6.07 -10.92
CA SER A 238 10.57 5.90 -9.58
C SER A 238 10.70 7.17 -8.74
N LEU A 239 9.99 7.22 -7.63
CA LEU A 239 10.01 8.27 -6.62
C LEU A 239 11.44 8.60 -6.14
N TYR A 240 12.32 7.60 -6.13
CA TYR A 240 13.72 7.72 -5.73
C TYR A 240 14.70 7.92 -6.90
N GLY A 241 14.19 8.13 -8.11
CA GLY A 241 14.99 8.40 -9.29
C GLY A 241 15.56 7.16 -9.99
N LYS A 242 15.19 5.94 -9.58
CA LYS A 242 15.55 4.70 -10.30
C LYS A 242 14.89 4.74 -11.68
N ARG A 243 15.67 4.48 -12.73
CA ARG A 243 15.18 4.40 -14.11
C ARG A 243 14.80 2.96 -14.44
N GLY A 244 13.65 2.80 -15.12
CA GLY A 244 13.13 1.52 -15.59
C GLY A 244 13.85 0.99 -16.81
#